data_AF-A0A383WB83-F1
#
_entry.id   AF-A0A383WB83-F1
#
_cell.length_a   1.000
_cell.length_b   1.000
_cell.length_c   1.000
_cell.angle_alpha   90.00
_cell.angle_beta   90.00
_cell.angle_gamma   90.00
#
_symmetry.space_group_name_H-M   'P 1'
#
loop_
_entity.id
_entity.type
_entity.pdbx_description
1 polymer ?
#
loop_
_entity_poly.entity_id
_entity_poly.type
_entity_poly.pdbx_seq_one_letter_code
_entity_poly.pdbx_strand_id
1 'polypeptide(L)'
;MPADDRDSSGPSTSSALSPDIEKQALLLERRTSKTIRTAVSHAPKEAFHQLVHSWFSRKFATGCAILLPIVVTFYITYHFLQLFDGIFSPLYKHFFGFEVFGLGFLTSVLFITSTGVFMSSWLGSSVLSLGEVLIKRLPLVKHIYSASKQVSGALNPDAGDGKAFQEAVIVRHPRHGEYAIAFVTGRTVLQTHEGDMRLTAVFVPTNHVYVGDIFLLDDRDIIRTNLTVREGLEIVVSVGMALPPTLSAISRRL
;
A
#
# COMPACT_ATOMS: atom_id res chain seq x y z
N MET A 1 -103.72 18.99 7.71
CA MET A 1 -104.16 20.38 7.98
C MET A 1 -104.43 20.46 9.49
N PRO A 2 -103.77 21.32 10.30
CA PRO A 2 -102.68 22.28 10.04
C PRO A 2 -101.43 22.17 10.97
N ALA A 3 -100.40 22.96 10.60
CA ALA A 3 -99.27 23.62 11.31
C ALA A 3 -98.49 22.85 12.41
N ASP A 4 -97.16 22.66 12.37
CA ASP A 4 -95.98 23.43 11.93
C ASP A 4 -95.61 24.67 12.77
N ASP A 5 -94.49 24.48 13.47
CA ASP A 5 -93.35 25.38 13.66
C ASP A 5 -93.20 26.29 14.91
N ARG A 6 -92.03 26.08 15.53
CA ARG A 6 -91.22 26.95 16.40
C ARG A 6 -91.65 27.14 17.87
N ASP A 7 -90.87 26.58 18.78
CA ASP A 7 -89.77 27.39 19.31
C ASP A 7 -88.65 26.56 19.95
N SER A 8 -87.43 26.96 19.62
CA SER A 8 -86.17 26.46 20.13
C SER A 8 -85.86 27.06 21.50
N SER A 9 -85.65 26.22 22.52
CA SER A 9 -84.71 26.53 23.60
C SER A 9 -84.33 25.23 24.30
N GLY A 10 -83.13 24.73 23.99
CA GLY A 10 -82.57 23.56 24.65
C GLY A 10 -82.38 23.81 26.14
N PRO A 11 -82.59 22.81 27.00
CA PRO A 11 -82.34 22.98 28.43
C PRO A 11 -80.83 23.04 28.67
N SER A 12 -80.41 24.16 29.24
CA SER A 12 -79.12 24.38 29.89
C SER A 12 -78.88 23.33 30.98
N THR A 13 -78.27 22.22 30.61
CA THR A 13 -77.73 21.25 31.57
C THR A 13 -76.25 21.54 31.76
N SER A 14 -75.98 22.44 32.70
CA SER A 14 -74.70 22.51 33.40
C SER A 14 -74.52 21.21 34.18
N SER A 15 -74.07 20.16 33.50
CA SER A 15 -73.57 18.93 34.13
C SER A 15 -72.18 19.25 34.66
N ALA A 16 -72.11 19.75 35.89
CA ALA A 16 -70.87 19.87 36.64
C ALA A 16 -70.14 18.50 36.59
N LEU A 17 -68.97 18.47 35.96
CA LEU A 17 -68.09 17.30 35.98
C LEU A 17 -67.86 16.90 37.45
N SER A 18 -68.09 15.63 37.79
CA SER A 18 -67.86 15.13 39.14
C SER A 18 -66.41 15.44 39.58
N PRO A 19 -66.19 15.99 40.78
CA PRO A 19 -64.88 16.49 41.22
C PRO A 19 -63.77 15.41 41.23
N ASP A 20 -64.15 14.13 41.20
CA ASP A 20 -63.20 13.02 41.13
C ASP A 20 -62.62 12.79 39.72
N ILE A 21 -63.37 13.07 38.65
CA ILE A 21 -62.90 12.93 37.27
C ILE A 21 -61.87 14.01 36.95
N GLU A 22 -62.12 15.25 37.41
CA GLU A 22 -61.19 16.37 37.24
C GLU A 22 -59.88 16.15 38.01
N LYS A 23 -59.95 15.59 39.23
CA LYS A 23 -58.76 15.18 39.99
C LYS A 23 -57.99 14.07 39.30
N GLN A 24 -58.65 13.07 38.73
CA GLN A 24 -57.98 12.01 37.99
C GLN A 24 -57.32 12.52 36.69
N ALA A 25 -57.98 13.43 35.97
CA ALA A 25 -57.42 14.08 34.79
C ALA A 25 -56.17 14.92 35.14
N LEU A 26 -56.22 15.69 36.23
CA LEU A 26 -55.08 16.46 36.73
C LEU A 26 -53.93 15.58 37.22
N LEU A 27 -54.23 14.42 37.82
CA LEU A 27 -53.21 13.45 38.21
C LEU A 27 -52.58 12.76 36.99
N LEU A 28 -53.37 12.49 35.94
CA LEU A 28 -52.87 11.99 34.66
C LEU A 28 -51.99 13.04 33.98
N GLU A 29 -52.40 14.30 33.89
CA GLU A 29 -51.58 15.39 33.35
C GLU A 29 -50.31 15.62 34.16
N ARG A 30 -50.38 15.54 35.50
CA ARG A 30 -49.19 15.65 36.34
C ARG A 30 -48.26 14.46 36.15
N ARG A 31 -48.79 13.24 35.99
CA ARG A 31 -47.99 12.04 35.73
C ARG A 31 -47.37 12.09 34.34
N THR A 32 -48.11 12.46 33.30
CA THR A 32 -47.58 12.60 31.94
C THR A 32 -46.55 13.73 31.86
N SER A 33 -46.82 14.90 32.44
CA SER A 33 -45.85 16.00 32.53
C SER A 33 -44.59 15.61 33.27
N LYS A 34 -44.70 14.87 34.39
CA LYS A 34 -43.53 14.45 35.16
C LYS A 34 -42.70 13.42 34.39
N THR A 35 -43.34 12.42 33.77
CA THR A 35 -42.69 11.39 32.96
C THR A 35 -42.01 11.99 31.72
N ILE A 36 -42.68 12.91 31.02
CA ILE A 36 -42.13 13.63 29.86
C ILE A 36 -40.94 14.50 30.29
N ARG A 37 -41.04 15.22 31.41
CA ARG A 37 -39.93 16.04 31.94
C ARG A 37 -38.71 15.21 32.32
N THR A 38 -38.88 14.02 32.90
CA THR A 38 -37.77 13.12 33.24
C THR A 38 -37.15 12.42 32.02
N ALA A 39 -37.94 12.11 30.99
CA ALA A 39 -37.41 11.51 29.76
C ALA A 39 -36.59 12.51 28.93
N VAL A 40 -36.97 13.79 28.95
CA VAL A 40 -36.28 14.88 28.22
C VAL A 40 -34.99 15.30 28.92
N SER A 41 -34.85 15.13 30.24
CA SER A 41 -33.70 15.64 30.99
C SER A 41 -32.43 14.78 30.92
N HIS A 42 -32.53 13.50 30.55
CA HIS A 42 -31.38 12.55 30.59
C HIS A 42 -30.93 11.97 29.24
N ALA A 43 -31.66 12.16 28.14
CA ALA A 43 -31.30 11.58 26.84
C ALA A 43 -30.28 12.34 25.95
N PRO A 44 -30.10 13.68 26.03
CA PRO A 44 -29.37 14.38 24.95
C PRO A 44 -27.85 14.38 25.10
N LYS A 45 -27.29 14.29 26.31
CA LYS A 45 -25.85 14.53 26.53
C LYS A 45 -24.96 13.34 26.15
N GLU A 46 -25.38 12.12 26.48
CA GLU A 46 -24.59 10.91 26.18
C GLU A 46 -24.70 10.50 24.70
N ALA A 47 -25.89 10.61 24.11
CA ALA A 47 -26.09 10.37 22.69
C ALA A 47 -25.35 11.41 21.82
N PHE A 48 -25.35 12.69 22.21
CA PHE A 48 -24.61 13.73 21.50
C PHE A 48 -23.10 13.51 21.58
N HIS A 49 -22.55 13.11 22.73
CA HIS A 49 -21.12 12.83 22.85
C HIS A 49 -20.68 11.64 21.99
N GLN A 50 -21.48 10.57 21.93
CA GLN A 50 -21.20 9.40 21.08
C GLN A 50 -21.32 9.72 19.57
N LEU A 51 -22.28 10.56 19.19
CA LEU A 51 -22.46 11.01 17.80
C LEU A 51 -21.36 12.00 17.38
N VAL A 52 -20.97 12.94 18.23
CA VAL A 52 -19.88 13.89 17.95
C VAL A 52 -18.52 13.20 17.91
N HIS A 53 -18.25 12.27 18.84
CA HIS A 53 -17.00 11.52 18.86
C HIS A 53 -16.84 10.62 17.62
N SER A 54 -17.90 9.92 17.20
CA SER A 54 -17.88 9.07 15.99
C SER A 54 -17.83 9.87 14.69
N TRP A 55 -18.45 11.05 14.65
CA TRP A 55 -18.38 11.96 13.50
C TRP A 55 -17.00 12.61 13.37
N PHE A 56 -16.44 13.09 14.48
CA PHE A 56 -15.10 13.69 14.51
C PHE A 56 -14.01 12.67 14.19
N SER A 57 -14.04 11.48 14.80
CA SER A 57 -13.04 10.44 14.54
C SER A 57 -13.08 9.96 13.08
N ARG A 58 -14.26 9.83 12.47
CA ARG A 58 -14.40 9.44 11.06
C ARG A 58 -13.86 10.51 10.11
N LYS A 59 -14.16 11.79 10.36
CA LYS A 59 -13.66 12.91 9.54
C LYS A 59 -12.15 13.14 9.72
N PHE A 60 -11.65 13.02 10.94
CA PHE A 60 -10.22 13.08 11.24
C PHE A 60 -9.47 11.92 10.59
N ALA A 61 -9.98 10.69 10.68
CA ALA A 61 -9.38 9.52 10.02
C ALA A 61 -9.32 9.67 8.49
N THR A 62 -10.37 10.20 7.86
CA THR A 62 -10.34 10.52 6.42
C THR A 62 -9.29 11.59 6.10
N GLY A 63 -9.19 12.65 6.91
CA GLY A 63 -8.15 13.68 6.75
C GLY A 63 -6.74 13.11 6.89
N CYS A 64 -6.49 12.27 7.90
CA CYS A 64 -5.24 11.56 8.07
C CYS A 64 -4.94 10.63 6.90
N ALA A 65 -5.91 9.86 6.41
CA ALA A 65 -5.71 8.95 5.28
C ALA A 65 -5.31 9.67 3.99
N ILE A 66 -5.85 10.87 3.76
CA ILE A 66 -5.50 11.71 2.59
C ILE A 66 -4.12 12.37 2.78
N LEU A 67 -3.81 12.84 4.00
CA LEU A 67 -2.55 13.53 4.28
C LEU A 67 -1.36 12.58 4.45
N LEU A 68 -1.58 11.35 4.92
CA LEU A 68 -0.56 10.34 5.17
C LEU A 68 0.36 10.13 3.96
N PRO A 69 -0.13 9.87 2.73
CA PRO A 69 0.76 9.69 1.58
C PRO A 69 1.60 10.94 1.28
N ILE A 70 1.06 12.14 1.45
CA ILE A 70 1.79 13.41 1.22
C ILE A 70 2.90 13.58 2.26
N VAL A 71 2.57 13.40 3.54
CA VAL A 71 3.52 13.54 4.65
C VAL A 71 4.63 12.49 4.56
N VAL A 72 4.26 11.23 4.29
CA VAL A 72 5.22 10.14 4.10
C VAL A 72 6.16 10.43 2.93
N THR A 73 5.62 10.89 1.79
CA THR A 73 6.44 11.26 0.62
C THR A 73 7.42 12.37 0.95
N PHE A 74 6.96 13.45 1.60
CA PHE A 74 7.82 14.56 1.99
C PHE A 74 8.89 14.13 3.00
N TYR A 75 8.52 13.33 4.00
CA TYR A 75 9.44 12.79 5.01
C TYR A 75 10.54 11.94 4.39
N ILE A 76 10.17 10.99 3.52
CA ILE A 76 11.13 10.12 2.81
C ILE A 76 12.04 10.97 1.93
N THR A 77 11.48 11.91 1.16
CA THR A 77 12.25 12.77 0.26
C THR A 77 13.24 13.64 1.03
N TYR A 78 12.81 14.23 2.15
CA TYR A 78 13.66 15.05 3.01
C TYR A 78 14.82 14.23 3.59
N HIS A 79 14.54 13.05 4.16
CA HIS A 79 15.58 12.16 4.67
C HIS A 79 16.54 11.67 3.60
N PHE A 80 16.02 11.37 2.41
CA PHE A 80 16.83 11.00 1.26
C PHE A 80 17.81 12.12 0.89
N LEU A 81 17.34 13.35 0.74
CA LEU A 81 18.21 14.50 0.45
C LEU A 81 19.26 14.72 1.54
N GLN A 82 18.87 14.61 2.82
CA GLN A 82 19.81 14.70 3.94
C GLN A 82 20.86 13.59 3.95
N LEU A 83 20.51 12.37 3.54
CA LEU A 83 21.47 11.26 3.44
C LEU A 83 22.60 11.60 2.46
N PHE A 84 22.26 12.13 1.28
CA PHE A 84 23.25 12.52 0.28
C PHE A 84 24.01 13.79 0.68
N ASP A 85 23.33 14.78 1.25
CA ASP A 85 23.99 15.97 1.79
C ASP A 85 24.97 15.63 2.92
N GLY A 86 24.66 14.63 3.76
CA GLY A 86 25.51 14.20 4.87
C GLY A 86 26.84 13.59 4.42
N ILE A 87 26.87 12.88 3.27
CA ILE A 87 28.11 12.28 2.74
C ILE A 87 29.11 13.36 2.32
N PHE A 88 28.63 14.46 1.74
CA PHE A 88 29.48 15.53 1.18
C PHE A 88 29.55 16.80 2.04
N SER A 89 28.71 16.95 3.07
CA SER A 89 28.75 18.06 4.04
C SER A 89 30.14 18.33 4.63
N PRO A 90 30.95 17.32 5.03
CA PRO A 90 32.30 17.55 5.55
C PRO A 90 33.22 18.25 4.54
N LEU A 91 33.04 17.97 3.25
CA LEU A 91 33.81 18.57 2.16
C LEU A 91 33.42 20.04 1.98
N TYR A 92 32.12 20.37 2.00
CA TYR A 92 31.65 21.75 1.85
C TYR A 92 32.01 22.64 3.03
N LYS A 93 31.93 22.12 4.26
CA LYS A 93 32.39 22.85 5.46
C LYS A 93 33.87 23.22 5.36
N HIS A 94 34.68 22.35 4.78
CA HIS A 94 36.12 22.59 4.63
C HIS A 94 36.45 23.59 3.51
N PHE A 95 35.77 23.51 2.36
CA PHE A 95 36.10 24.34 1.18
C PHE A 95 35.36 25.68 1.13
N PHE A 96 34.10 25.75 1.55
CA PHE A 96 33.23 26.92 1.34
C PHE A 96 32.74 27.57 2.65
N GLY A 97 32.78 26.87 3.78
CA GLY A 97 32.42 27.42 5.10
C GLY A 97 30.92 27.69 5.31
N PHE A 98 30.06 27.33 4.36
CA PHE A 98 28.60 27.39 4.48
C PHE A 98 27.96 26.07 4.00
N GLU A 99 26.87 25.66 4.66
CA GLU A 99 26.06 24.51 4.23
C GLU A 99 24.88 24.99 3.40
N VAL A 100 24.79 24.53 2.15
CA VAL A 100 23.59 24.73 1.31
C VAL A 100 22.82 23.42 1.26
N PHE A 101 21.59 23.44 1.74
CA PHE A 101 20.68 22.31 1.65
C PHE A 101 20.40 21.93 0.18
N GLY A 102 20.60 20.67 -0.18
CA GLY A 102 20.42 20.11 -1.52
C GLY A 102 21.66 20.13 -2.42
N LEU A 103 22.74 20.81 -2.03
CA LEU A 103 23.97 20.88 -2.83
C LEU A 103 24.73 19.54 -2.84
N GLY A 104 24.68 18.79 -1.75
CA GLY A 104 25.29 17.46 -1.65
C GLY A 104 24.56 16.44 -2.52
N PHE A 105 23.23 16.55 -2.67
CA PHE A 105 22.50 15.75 -3.65
C PHE A 105 22.97 16.01 -5.09
N LEU A 106 23.06 17.28 -5.51
CA LEU A 106 23.48 17.64 -6.88
C LEU A 106 24.91 17.14 -7.18
N THR A 107 25.80 17.30 -6.23
CA THR A 107 27.19 16.88 -6.36
C THR A 107 27.38 15.37 -6.28
N SER A 108 26.54 14.66 -5.51
CA SER A 108 26.45 13.20 -5.53
C SER A 108 26.05 12.69 -6.92
N VAL A 109 25.02 13.31 -7.53
CA VAL A 109 24.58 12.96 -8.90
C VAL A 109 25.72 13.17 -9.90
N LEU A 110 26.42 14.30 -9.81
CA LEU A 110 27.57 14.58 -10.66
C LEU A 110 28.70 13.57 -10.44
N PHE A 111 29.04 13.27 -9.18
CA PHE A 111 30.08 12.32 -8.81
C PHE A 111 29.77 10.89 -9.29
N ILE A 112 28.53 10.42 -9.10
CA ILE A 112 28.08 9.10 -9.59
C ILE A 112 28.16 9.05 -11.11
N THR A 113 27.70 10.10 -11.80
CA THR A 113 27.75 10.19 -13.26
C THR A 113 29.19 10.18 -13.77
N SER A 114 30.07 11.00 -13.18
CA SER A 114 31.50 11.04 -13.53
C SER A 114 32.19 9.70 -13.27
N THR A 115 31.87 9.04 -12.15
CA THR A 115 32.37 7.70 -11.85
C THR A 115 31.90 6.67 -12.88
N GLY A 116 30.63 6.73 -13.29
CA GLY A 116 30.09 5.88 -14.35
C GLY A 116 30.83 6.07 -15.68
N VAL A 117 31.04 7.32 -16.10
CA VAL A 117 31.81 7.64 -17.31
C VAL A 117 33.26 7.15 -17.18
N PHE A 118 33.91 7.38 -16.05
CA PHE A 118 35.27 6.87 -15.80
C PHE A 118 35.34 5.34 -15.87
N MET A 119 34.38 4.64 -15.26
CA MET A 119 34.32 3.17 -15.25
C MET A 119 34.01 2.58 -16.63
N SER A 120 33.30 3.30 -17.50
CA SER A 120 33.08 2.90 -18.90
C SER A 120 34.33 3.03 -19.78
N SER A 121 35.35 3.75 -19.33
CA SER A 121 36.62 3.89 -20.05
C SER A 121 37.51 2.65 -19.87
N TRP A 122 38.44 2.44 -20.81
CA TRP A 122 39.40 1.32 -20.78
C TRP A 122 40.22 1.26 -19.48
N LEU A 123 40.55 2.43 -18.92
CA LEU A 123 41.28 2.50 -17.66
C LEU A 123 40.41 2.08 -16.46
N GLY A 124 39.15 2.51 -16.45
CA GLY A 124 38.19 2.15 -15.40
C GLY A 124 37.86 0.66 -15.40
N SER A 125 37.63 0.09 -16.59
CA SER A 125 37.37 -1.36 -16.73
C SER A 125 38.58 -2.19 -16.30
N SER A 126 39.80 -1.73 -16.59
CA SER A 126 41.04 -2.38 -16.14
C SER A 126 41.18 -2.35 -14.62
N VAL A 127 40.96 -1.20 -13.96
CA VAL A 127 41.01 -1.07 -12.49
C VAL A 127 39.94 -1.94 -11.82
N LEU A 128 38.73 -1.97 -12.36
CA LEU A 128 37.65 -2.80 -11.84
C LEU A 128 38.00 -4.30 -11.92
N SER A 129 38.56 -4.74 -13.05
CA SER A 129 38.97 -6.14 -13.23
C SER A 129 40.05 -6.58 -12.23
N LEU A 130 41.01 -5.70 -11.93
CA LEU A 130 42.05 -5.95 -10.92
C LEU A 130 41.46 -6.03 -9.52
N GLY A 131 40.53 -5.13 -9.18
CA GLY A 131 39.79 -5.17 -7.92
C GLY A 131 38.99 -6.45 -7.74
N GLU A 132 38.36 -6.94 -8.82
CA GLU A 132 37.62 -8.21 -8.81
C GLU A 132 38.53 -9.41 -8.54
N VAL A 133 39.73 -9.44 -9.12
CA VAL A 133 40.70 -10.50 -8.86
C VAL A 133 41.10 -10.51 -7.38
N LEU A 134 41.27 -9.33 -6.76
CA LEU A 134 41.59 -9.21 -5.34
C LEU A 134 40.44 -9.71 -4.46
N ILE A 135 39.20 -9.29 -4.75
CA ILE A 135 38.01 -9.70 -3.99
C ILE A 135 37.77 -11.21 -4.10
N LYS A 136 37.98 -11.81 -5.27
CA LYS A 136 37.81 -13.25 -5.49
C LYS A 136 38.77 -14.12 -4.66
N ARG A 137 39.88 -13.56 -4.16
CA ARG A 137 40.81 -14.27 -3.25
C ARG A 137 40.29 -14.39 -1.82
N LEU A 138 39.29 -13.61 -1.43
CA LEU A 138 38.71 -13.64 -0.08
C LEU A 138 37.49 -14.59 -0.08
N PRO A 139 37.55 -15.74 0.62
CA PRO A 139 36.57 -16.82 0.48
C PRO A 139 35.15 -16.44 0.93
N LEU A 140 34.98 -15.51 1.86
CA LEU A 140 33.65 -15.01 2.29
C LEU A 140 33.19 -13.83 1.43
N VAL A 141 34.07 -12.86 1.17
CA VAL A 141 33.73 -11.62 0.45
C VAL A 141 33.37 -11.90 -1.01
N LYS A 142 33.99 -12.92 -1.64
CA LYS A 142 33.68 -13.29 -3.03
C LYS A 142 32.21 -13.64 -3.23
N HIS A 143 31.57 -14.34 -2.28
CA HIS A 143 30.17 -14.77 -2.42
C HIS A 143 29.23 -13.57 -2.34
N ILE A 144 29.48 -12.66 -1.40
CA ILE A 144 28.72 -11.42 -1.24
C ILE A 144 28.89 -10.53 -2.48
N TYR A 145 30.14 -10.31 -2.93
CA TYR A 145 30.42 -9.50 -4.10
C TYR A 145 29.80 -10.09 -5.38
N SER A 146 29.88 -11.40 -5.58
CA SER A 146 29.26 -12.07 -6.72
C SER A 146 27.74 -11.97 -6.69
N ALA A 147 27.11 -12.13 -5.53
CA ALA A 147 25.66 -11.93 -5.38
C ALA A 147 25.26 -10.48 -5.69
N SER A 148 25.96 -9.51 -5.11
CA SER A 148 25.72 -8.08 -5.38
C SER A 148 25.91 -7.73 -6.86
N LYS A 149 26.97 -8.24 -7.50
CA LYS A 149 27.23 -8.01 -8.92
C LYS A 149 26.16 -8.64 -9.82
N GLN A 150 25.63 -9.80 -9.46
CA GLN A 150 24.49 -10.41 -10.17
C GLN A 150 23.24 -9.56 -10.06
N VAL A 151 22.92 -9.05 -8.86
CA VAL A 151 21.79 -8.14 -8.66
C VAL A 151 21.97 -6.84 -9.45
N SER A 152 23.16 -6.23 -9.44
CA SER A 152 23.44 -5.04 -10.24
C SER A 152 23.40 -5.31 -11.74
N GLY A 153 23.91 -6.46 -12.19
CA GLY A 153 23.87 -6.87 -13.59
C GLY A 153 22.45 -7.07 -14.10
N ALA A 154 21.56 -7.58 -13.25
CA ALA A 154 20.15 -7.73 -13.57
C ALA A 154 19.39 -6.41 -13.79
N LEU A 155 19.87 -5.32 -13.18
CA LEU A 155 19.29 -3.98 -13.34
C LEU A 155 19.83 -3.24 -14.58
N ASN A 156 20.86 -3.77 -15.25
CA ASN A 156 21.47 -3.14 -16.41
C ASN A 156 20.58 -3.36 -17.67
N PRO A 157 20.05 -2.29 -18.30
CA PRO A 157 19.16 -2.42 -19.46
C PRO A 157 19.79 -3.11 -20.69
N ASP A 158 21.12 -3.05 -20.82
CA ASP A 158 21.86 -3.59 -21.98
C ASP A 158 22.41 -5.01 -21.76
N ALA A 159 22.18 -5.61 -20.59
CA ALA A 159 22.63 -6.96 -20.30
C ALA A 159 21.75 -8.00 -21.03
N GLY A 160 22.18 -8.43 -22.21
CA GLY A 160 21.58 -9.56 -22.94
C GLY A 160 21.47 -10.82 -22.07
N ASP A 161 20.33 -11.51 -22.20
CA ASP A 161 19.93 -12.78 -21.55
C ASP A 161 20.01 -12.92 -20.01
N GLY A 162 20.57 -11.94 -19.30
CA GLY A 162 20.81 -11.94 -17.84
C GLY A 162 19.86 -11.07 -17.00
N LYS A 163 18.70 -10.72 -17.53
CA LYS A 163 17.68 -9.97 -16.78
C LYS A 163 17.21 -10.80 -15.57
N ALA A 164 17.40 -10.33 -14.34
CA ALA A 164 16.51 -10.77 -13.26
C ALA A 164 15.17 -10.05 -13.44
N PHE A 165 14.06 -10.71 -13.12
CA PHE A 165 12.71 -10.20 -13.36
C PHE A 165 12.45 -9.92 -14.85
N GLN A 166 12.61 -10.92 -15.71
CA GLN A 166 12.34 -10.84 -17.14
C GLN A 166 10.88 -10.55 -17.44
N GLU A 167 9.99 -11.22 -16.71
CA GLU A 167 8.57 -11.30 -17.02
C GLU A 167 7.78 -11.44 -15.72
N ALA A 168 6.64 -10.77 -15.63
CA ALA A 168 5.63 -11.04 -14.61
C ALA A 168 4.71 -12.16 -15.12
N VAL A 169 4.66 -13.24 -14.36
CA VAL A 169 3.96 -14.48 -14.73
C VAL A 169 3.05 -14.92 -13.60
N ILE A 170 2.12 -15.82 -13.92
CA ILE A 170 1.28 -16.50 -12.95
C ILE A 170 1.72 -17.96 -12.87
N VAL A 171 1.86 -18.47 -11.65
CA VAL A 171 2.18 -19.87 -11.39
C VAL A 171 1.12 -20.48 -10.49
N ARG A 172 0.92 -21.79 -10.58
CA ARG A 172 0.04 -22.51 -9.66
C ARG A 172 0.71 -22.57 -8.28
N HIS A 173 0.03 -22.10 -7.24
CA HIS A 173 0.50 -22.16 -5.84
C HIS A 173 -0.15 -23.40 -5.17
N PRO A 174 0.42 -23.99 -4.11
CA PRO A 174 0.42 -25.44 -3.88
C PRO A 174 -0.96 -26.08 -3.70
N ARG A 175 -2.02 -25.30 -3.43
CA ARG A 175 -3.40 -25.80 -3.42
C ARG A 175 -4.02 -25.74 -4.81
N HIS A 176 -4.79 -26.77 -5.16
CA HIS A 176 -5.52 -26.80 -6.42
C HIS A 176 -6.48 -25.59 -6.53
N GLY A 177 -6.35 -24.82 -7.61
CA GLY A 177 -7.13 -23.60 -7.84
C GLY A 177 -6.50 -22.32 -7.27
N GLU A 178 -5.33 -22.41 -6.64
CA GLU A 178 -4.57 -21.27 -6.14
C GLU A 178 -3.52 -20.82 -7.16
N TYR A 179 -3.38 -19.51 -7.34
CA TYR A 179 -2.44 -18.91 -8.27
C TYR A 179 -1.63 -17.83 -7.55
N ALA A 180 -0.34 -17.77 -7.85
CA ALA A 180 0.56 -16.75 -7.33
C ALA A 180 1.14 -15.93 -8.48
N ILE A 181 1.31 -14.63 -8.23
CA ILE A 181 2.14 -13.76 -9.06
C ILE A 181 3.59 -14.12 -8.80
N ALA A 182 4.34 -14.32 -9.88
CA ALA A 182 5.73 -14.68 -9.85
C ALA A 182 6.49 -13.88 -10.89
N PHE A 183 7.81 -13.84 -10.74
CA PHE A 183 8.69 -13.18 -11.68
C PHE A 183 9.74 -14.15 -12.18
N VAL A 184 9.92 -14.22 -13.49
CA VAL A 184 10.98 -15.05 -14.08
C VAL A 184 12.33 -14.42 -13.77
N THR A 185 13.19 -15.13 -13.05
CA THR A 185 14.52 -14.64 -12.63
C THR A 185 15.66 -15.31 -13.38
N GLY A 186 15.41 -16.43 -14.05
CA GLY A 186 16.41 -17.09 -14.89
C GLY A 186 15.91 -18.41 -15.47
N ARG A 187 16.76 -19.05 -16.26
CA ARG A 187 16.57 -20.41 -16.79
C ARG A 187 17.79 -21.24 -16.48
N THR A 188 17.57 -22.50 -16.13
CA THR A 188 18.63 -23.44 -15.79
C THR A 188 18.35 -24.81 -16.40
N VAL A 189 19.39 -25.62 -16.55
CA VAL A 189 19.27 -27.02 -16.95
C VAL A 189 19.73 -27.87 -15.78
N LEU A 190 18.81 -28.63 -15.21
CA LEU A 190 19.13 -29.62 -14.19
C LEU A 190 19.53 -30.91 -14.89
N GLN A 191 20.82 -31.24 -14.80
CA GLN A 191 21.35 -32.49 -15.37
C GLN A 191 21.05 -33.63 -14.42
N THR A 192 20.33 -34.65 -14.91
CA THR A 192 20.02 -35.87 -14.14
C THR A 192 20.48 -37.10 -14.92
N HIS A 193 20.61 -38.24 -14.24
CA HIS A 193 20.95 -39.51 -14.89
C HIS A 193 19.90 -39.97 -15.91
N GLU A 194 18.66 -39.46 -15.80
CA GLU A 194 17.53 -39.79 -16.67
C GLU A 194 17.36 -38.78 -17.83
N GLY A 195 18.16 -37.70 -17.84
CA GLY A 195 18.15 -36.67 -18.88
C GLY A 195 18.23 -35.25 -18.31
N ASP A 196 18.49 -34.30 -19.21
CA ASP A 196 18.57 -32.88 -18.89
C ASP A 196 17.17 -32.26 -18.81
N MET A 197 16.82 -31.71 -17.65
CA MET A 197 15.55 -31.00 -17.42
C MET A 197 15.76 -29.50 -17.55
N ARG A 198 15.08 -28.87 -18.52
CA ARG A 198 15.08 -27.41 -18.65
C ARG A 198 14.05 -26.82 -17.70
N LEU A 199 14.52 -26.03 -16.73
CA LEU A 199 13.70 -25.43 -15.69
C LEU A 199 13.81 -23.90 -15.76
N THR A 200 12.70 -23.23 -15.51
CA THR A 200 12.63 -21.78 -15.35
C THR A 200 12.57 -21.45 -13.86
N ALA A 201 13.49 -20.61 -13.40
CA ALA A 201 13.48 -20.08 -12.05
C ALA A 201 12.47 -18.94 -11.95
N VAL A 202 11.53 -19.08 -11.02
CA VAL A 202 10.50 -18.08 -10.73
C VAL A 202 10.58 -17.67 -9.27
N PHE A 203 10.52 -16.36 -9.02
CA PHE A 203 10.47 -15.78 -7.69
C PHE A 203 9.03 -15.41 -7.35
N VAL A 204 8.51 -15.98 -6.26
CA VAL A 204 7.20 -15.66 -5.70
C VAL A 204 7.42 -14.77 -4.47
N PRO A 205 7.08 -13.47 -4.53
CA PRO A 205 7.21 -12.60 -3.38
C PRO A 205 6.26 -13.04 -2.27
N THR A 206 6.76 -13.09 -1.03
CA THR A 206 5.89 -13.23 0.14
C THR A 206 5.71 -11.88 0.84
N ASN A 207 4.79 -11.83 1.81
CA ASN A 207 4.52 -10.64 2.62
C ASN A 207 5.76 -10.16 3.43
N HIS A 208 6.80 -10.98 3.55
CA HIS A 208 8.07 -10.54 4.11
C HIS A 208 8.92 -9.89 3.02
N VAL A 209 9.10 -8.56 3.14
CA VAL A 209 9.78 -7.62 2.22
C VAL A 209 11.15 -8.11 1.69
N TYR A 210 11.76 -9.13 2.28
CA TYR A 210 13.08 -9.66 1.90
C TYR A 210 13.16 -11.17 1.63
N VAL A 211 12.07 -11.94 1.77
CA VAL A 211 12.11 -13.40 1.58
C VAL A 211 10.92 -13.82 0.73
N GLY A 212 11.15 -14.01 -0.56
CA GLY A 212 10.22 -14.73 -1.43
C GLY A 212 10.68 -16.17 -1.63
N ASP A 213 9.77 -17.02 -2.08
CA ASP A 213 10.10 -18.39 -2.47
C ASP A 213 10.65 -18.40 -3.90
N ILE A 214 11.64 -19.26 -4.14
CA ILE A 214 12.14 -19.52 -5.49
C ILE A 214 11.71 -20.92 -5.89
N PHE A 215 10.93 -21.02 -6.97
CA PHE A 215 10.55 -22.30 -7.55
C PHE A 215 11.28 -22.52 -8.87
N LEU A 216 11.64 -23.77 -9.13
CA LEU A 216 12.13 -24.22 -10.44
C LEU A 216 11.00 -25.01 -11.09
N LEU A 217 10.41 -24.43 -12.14
CA LEU A 217 9.22 -24.99 -12.81
C LEU A 217 9.53 -25.30 -14.27
N ASP A 218 8.86 -26.29 -14.84
CA ASP A 218 8.82 -26.46 -16.29
C ASP A 218 8.09 -25.24 -16.90
N ASP A 219 8.53 -24.79 -18.08
CA ASP A 219 7.90 -23.66 -18.77
C ASP A 219 6.41 -23.94 -19.11
N ARG A 220 5.98 -25.20 -19.09
CA ARG A 220 4.57 -25.63 -19.24
C ARG A 220 3.70 -25.28 -18.05
N ASP A 221 4.27 -25.19 -16.85
CA ASP A 221 3.55 -24.88 -15.61
C ASP A 221 3.49 -23.38 -15.33
N ILE A 222 4.08 -22.56 -16.21
CA ILE A 222 4.15 -21.10 -16.12
C ILE A 222 3.13 -20.48 -17.06
N ILE A 223 2.21 -19.70 -16.50
CA ILE A 223 1.21 -18.93 -17.26
C ILE A 223 1.78 -17.54 -17.51
N ARG A 224 2.25 -17.29 -18.73
CA ARG A 224 2.77 -15.97 -19.13
C ARG A 224 1.63 -14.98 -19.28
N THR A 225 1.78 -13.80 -18.68
CA THR A 225 0.77 -12.74 -18.70
C THR A 225 1.23 -11.55 -19.54
N ASN A 226 0.30 -10.66 -19.86
CA ASN A 226 0.59 -9.37 -20.48
C ASN A 226 1.07 -8.29 -19.49
N LEU A 227 1.27 -8.64 -18.21
CA LEU A 227 1.77 -7.70 -17.21
C LEU A 227 3.22 -7.35 -17.47
N THR A 228 3.52 -6.06 -17.41
CA THR A 228 4.88 -5.60 -17.25
C THR A 228 5.40 -5.96 -15.85
N VAL A 229 6.72 -6.06 -15.71
CA VAL A 229 7.37 -6.28 -14.41
C VAL A 229 6.99 -5.18 -13.41
N ARG A 230 6.83 -3.94 -13.89
CA ARG A 230 6.41 -2.79 -13.08
C ARG A 230 5.00 -2.96 -12.52
N GLU A 231 4.04 -3.34 -13.37
CA GLU A 231 2.66 -3.60 -12.93
C GLU A 231 2.61 -4.78 -11.94
N GLY A 232 3.37 -5.85 -12.21
CA GLY A 232 3.53 -6.95 -11.27
C GLY A 232 4.03 -6.48 -9.89
N LEU A 233 5.06 -5.63 -9.85
CA LEU A 233 5.60 -5.10 -8.61
C LEU A 233 4.60 -4.18 -7.90
N GLU A 234 3.85 -3.37 -8.64
CA GLU A 234 2.80 -2.51 -8.09
C GLU A 234 1.70 -3.33 -7.42
N ILE A 235 1.30 -4.46 -8.00
CA ILE A 235 0.34 -5.39 -7.40
C ILE A 235 0.89 -5.94 -6.08
N VAL A 236 2.16 -6.34 -6.04
CA VAL A 236 2.80 -6.90 -4.84
C VAL A 236 2.91 -5.86 -3.73
N VAL A 237 3.39 -4.65 -4.05
CA VAL A 237 3.56 -3.55 -3.08
C VAL A 237 2.21 -3.07 -2.55
N SER A 238 1.17 -3.07 -3.39
CA SER A 238 -0.19 -2.72 -3.00
C SER A 238 -0.95 -3.86 -2.30
N VAL A 239 -0.28 -4.98 -2.02
CA VAL A 239 -0.87 -6.17 -1.37
C VAL A 239 -2.10 -6.67 -2.14
N GLY A 240 -2.02 -6.66 -3.47
CA GLY A 240 -3.06 -7.11 -4.37
C GLY A 240 -4.11 -6.05 -4.74
N MET A 241 -4.10 -4.86 -4.13
CA MET A 241 -5.11 -3.83 -4.38
C MET A 241 -5.04 -3.23 -5.80
N ALA A 242 -3.86 -3.25 -6.44
CA ALA A 242 -3.67 -2.76 -7.80
C ALA A 242 -3.90 -3.83 -8.89
N LEU A 243 -4.52 -4.97 -8.55
CA LEU A 243 -4.78 -6.03 -9.53
C LEU A 243 -5.78 -5.53 -10.60
N PRO A 244 -5.46 -5.64 -11.89
CA PRO A 244 -6.39 -5.27 -12.94
C PRO A 244 -7.59 -6.22 -12.95
N PRO A 245 -8.78 -5.74 -13.39
CA PRO A 245 -9.99 -6.56 -13.43
C PRO A 245 -9.90 -7.73 -14.42
N THR A 246 -9.00 -7.62 -15.41
CA THR A 246 -8.75 -8.66 -16.41
C THR A 246 -7.25 -8.89 -16.59
N LEU A 247 -6.84 -10.15 -16.51
CA LEU A 247 -5.49 -10.62 -16.83
C LEU A 247 -5.55 -11.50 -18.07
N SER A 248 -4.78 -11.17 -19.09
CA SER A 248 -4.72 -11.93 -20.33
C SER A 248 -3.49 -12.80 -20.36
N ALA A 249 -3.68 -14.11 -20.55
CA ALA A 249 -2.58 -15.01 -20.83
C ALA A 249 -2.08 -14.77 -22.26
N ILE A 250 -0.77 -14.57 -22.43
CA ILE A 250 -0.18 -14.48 -23.77
C ILE A 250 -0.08 -15.90 -24.32
N SER A 251 -0.88 -16.19 -25.36
CA SER A 251 -0.75 -17.44 -26.12
C SER A 251 0.63 -17.51 -26.77
N ARG A 252 1.37 -18.59 -26.53
CA ARG A 252 2.63 -18.89 -27.22
C ARG A 252 2.44 -18.74 -28.73
N ARG A 253 3.22 -17.88 -29.38
CA ARG A 253 3.59 -18.13 -30.77
C ARG A 253 4.65 -19.24 -30.72
N LEU A 254 4.25 -20.42 -31.20
CA LEU A 254 5.14 -21.54 -31.49
C LEU A 254 6.18 -21.12 -32.55
#